data_AF-A0A354YY53-F1
#
_entry.id   AF-A0A354YY53-F1
#
_cell.length_a   1.000
_cell.length_b   1.000
_cell.length_c   1.000
_cell.angle_alpha   90.00
_cell.angle_beta   90.00
_cell.angle_gamma   90.00
#
_symmetry.space_group_name_H-M   'P 1'
#
loop_
_entity.id
_entity.type
_entity.pdbx_description
1 polymer ?
#
loop_
_entity_poly.entity_id
_entity_poly.type
_entity_poly.pdbx_seq_one_letter_code
_entity_poly.pdbx_strand_id
1 'polypeptide(L)' 'MASIDHVEPGCFAALYAVNSVDGLAVVELADCFNSEAAAWEALASDHETYPPVLFDDWVGQQYLTDKTARVERFEL' A
#
# COMPACT_ATOMS: atom_id res chain seq x y z
N MET A 1 -13.88 -10.78 -1.30
CA MET A 1 -12.57 -11.47 -1.20
C MET A 1 -11.55 -10.46 -1.68
N ALA A 2 -10.84 -9.79 -0.78
CA ALA A 2 -9.70 -8.97 -1.16
C ALA A 2 -8.54 -9.95 -1.44
N SER A 3 -8.25 -10.18 -2.71
CA SER A 3 -6.97 -10.77 -3.10
C SER A 3 -5.95 -9.67 -2.86
N ILE A 4 -5.18 -9.77 -1.78
CA ILE A 4 -3.96 -8.97 -1.71
C ILE A 4 -3.02 -9.68 -2.67
N ASP A 5 -2.97 -9.18 -3.89
CA ASP A 5 -2.13 -9.73 -4.92
C ASP A 5 -0.68 -9.79 -4.43
N HIS A 6 -0.02 -10.90 -4.73
CA HIS A 6 1.39 -11.09 -4.39
C HIS A 6 2.19 -10.00 -5.09
N VAL A 7 2.75 -9.05 -4.34
CA VAL A 7 3.79 -8.17 -4.87
C VAL A 7 4.96 -9.06 -5.28
N GLU A 8 5.26 -9.09 -6.57
CA GLU A 8 6.34 -9.94 -7.08
C GLU A 8 7.69 -9.55 -6.43
N PRO A 9 8.61 -10.50 -6.20
CA PRO A 9 9.92 -10.18 -5.66
C PRO A 9 10.65 -9.14 -6.52
N GLY A 10 11.06 -8.04 -5.92
CA GLY A 10 11.70 -6.91 -6.61
C GLY A 10 10.72 -5.85 -7.13
N CYS A 11 9.42 -6.04 -6.91
CA CYS A 11 8.40 -5.03 -7.12
C CYS A 11 8.03 -4.30 -5.82
N PHE A 12 7.40 -3.14 -5.98
CA PHE A 12 6.96 -2.24 -4.95
C PHE A 12 5.45 -2.02 -5.09
N ALA A 13 4.72 -2.07 -3.99
CA ALA A 13 3.35 -1.56 -3.93
C ALA A 13 3.38 -0.08 -3.50
N ALA A 14 2.50 0.72 -4.08
CA ALA A 14 2.35 2.12 -3.71
C ALA A 14 1.03 2.32 -2.97
N LEU A 15 1.07 3.05 -1.85
CA LEU A 15 -0.11 3.32 -1.04
C LEU A 15 0.00 4.67 -0.33
N TYR A 16 -1.15 5.22 0.04
CA TYR A 16 -1.24 6.44 0.84
C TYR A 16 -2.36 6.33 1.87
N ALA A 17 -2.30 7.15 2.92
CA ALA A 17 -3.29 7.18 3.97
C ALA A 17 -4.13 8.46 3.89
N VAL A 18 -5.44 8.33 4.10
CA VAL A 18 -6.41 9.43 4.11
C VAL A 18 -7.25 9.39 5.38
N ASN A 19 -7.64 10.57 5.87
CA ASN A 19 -8.62 10.64 6.96
C ASN A 19 -10.01 10.32 6.41
N SER A 20 -10.72 9.39 7.08
CA SER A 20 -12.12 9.06 6.84
C SER A 20 -12.98 9.37 8.07
N VAL A 21 -14.30 9.20 7.96
CA VAL A 21 -15.23 9.37 9.08
C VAL A 21 -14.97 8.34 10.19
N ASP A 22 -14.52 7.15 9.81
CA ASP A 22 -14.35 6.00 10.71
C ASP A 22 -12.90 5.83 11.18
N GLY A 23 -11.97 6.68 10.72
CA GLY A 23 -10.56 6.63 11.11
C GLY A 23 -9.59 6.87 9.95
N LEU A 24 -8.33 6.51 10.13
CA LEU A 24 -7.33 6.54 9.07
C LEU A 24 -7.59 5.37 8.11
N ALA A 25 -7.80 5.65 6.84
CA ALA A 25 -7.97 4.65 5.79
C ALA A 25 -6.73 4.61 4.89
N VAL A 26 -6.29 3.41 4.52
CA VAL A 26 -5.22 3.16 3.57
C VAL A 26 -5.84 2.92 2.20
N VAL A 27 -5.26 3.57 1.19
CA VAL A 27 -5.58 3.39 -0.22
C VAL A 27 -4.33 2.89 -0.91
N GLU A 28 -4.44 1.73 -1.53
CA GLU A 28 -3.35 1.05 -2.24
C GLU A 28 -3.62 1.09 -3.75
N LEU A 29 -2.59 1.37 -4.54
CA LEU A 29 -2.66 1.33 -5.99
C LEU A 29 -2.78 -0.14 -6.44
N ALA A 30 -3.57 -0.40 -7.48
CA ALA A 30 -3.79 -1.76 -7.98
C ALA A 30 -2.60 -2.33 -8.76
N ASP A 31 -1.65 -1.46 -9.14
CA ASP A 31 -0.44 -1.81 -9.89
C ASP A 31 0.75 -2.16 -8.97
N CYS A 32 1.71 -2.92 -9.53
CA CYS A 32 3.02 -3.16 -8.95
C CYS A 32 4.11 -2.41 -9.74
N PHE A 33 5.10 -1.87 -9.05
CA PHE A 33 6.15 -1.02 -9.65
C PHE A 33 7.52 -1.69 -9.56
N ASN A 34 8.34 -1.56 -10.60
CA ASN A 34 9.68 -2.19 -10.66
C ASN A 34 10.79 -1.40 -9.93
N SER A 35 10.46 -0.23 -9.36
CA SER A 35 11.38 0.60 -8.61
C SER A 35 10.62 1.50 -7.64
N GLU A 36 11.30 1.91 -6.58
CA GLU A 36 10.78 2.87 -5.62
C GLU A 36 10.40 4.20 -6.28
N ALA A 37 11.24 4.71 -7.20
CA ALA A 37 10.97 5.95 -7.93
C ALA A 37 9.67 5.86 -8.75
N ALA A 38 9.46 4.75 -9.45
CA ALA A 38 8.22 4.54 -10.21
C ALA A 38 6.99 4.45 -9.30
N ALA A 39 7.11 3.83 -8.13
CA ALA A 39 6.04 3.78 -7.13
C ALA A 39 5.67 5.19 -6.61
N TRP A 40 6.67 6.04 -6.36
CA TRP A 40 6.44 7.43 -5.95
C TRP A 40 5.81 8.28 -7.06
N GLU A 41 6.27 8.14 -8.30
CA GLU A 41 5.68 8.84 -9.44
C GLU A 41 4.22 8.45 -9.67
N ALA A 42 3.88 7.18 -9.44
CA ALA A 42 2.51 6.69 -9.55
C ALA A 42 1.57 7.32 -8.51
N LEU A 43 2.05 7.58 -7.29
CA LEU A 43 1.26 8.27 -6.26
C LEU A 43 0.91 9.72 -6.63
N ALA A 44 1.69 10.35 -7.51
CA ALA A 44 1.42 11.69 -8.02
C ALA A 44 0.47 11.69 -9.24
N SER A 45 0.09 10.53 -9.74
CA SER A 45 -0.70 10.33 -10.95
C SER A 45 -2.05 9.66 -10.63
N ASP A 46 -2.99 9.71 -11.57
CA ASP A 46 -4.31 9.08 -11.41
C ASP A 46 -4.23 7.59 -11.80
N HIS A 47 -3.93 6.74 -10.81
CA HIS A 47 -3.88 5.28 -10.97
C HIS A 47 -5.12 4.61 -10.38
N GLU A 48 -5.45 3.43 -10.91
CA GLU A 48 -6.48 2.59 -10.31
C GLU A 48 -6.07 2.17 -8.89
N THR A 49 -7.03 2.19 -7.98
CA THR A 49 -6.81 1.87 -6.57
C THR A 49 -7.77 0.79 -6.11
N TYR A 50 -7.33 -0.01 -5.15
CA TYR A 50 -8.23 -0.86 -4.39
C TYR A 50 -9.16 -0.01 -3.51
N PRO A 51 -10.34 -0.54 -3.12
CA PRO A 51 -11.20 0.14 -2.17
C PRO A 51 -10.45 0.50 -0.89
N PRO A 52 -10.62 1.72 -0.33
CA PRO A 52 -9.98 2.11 0.92
C PRO A 52 -10.31 1.13 2.06
N VAL A 53 -9.31 0.80 2.86
CA VAL A 53 -9.44 -0.10 4.02
C VAL A 53 -8.98 0.65 5.27
N LEU A 54 -9.67 0.50 6.41
CA LEU A 54 -9.20 1.12 7.66
C LEU A 54 -7.80 0.61 8.01
N PHE A 55 -6.96 1.48 8.56
CA PHE A 55 -5.57 1.16 8.87
C PHE A 55 -5.44 -0.10 9.72
N ASP A 56 -6.25 -0.25 10.76
CA ASP A 56 -6.20 -1.44 11.63
C ASP A 56 -6.58 -2.73 10.88
N ASP A 57 -7.55 -2.64 9.96
CA ASP A 57 -7.95 -3.76 9.11
C ASP A 57 -6.89 -4.05 8.03
N TRP A 58 -6.32 -3.02 7.43
CA TRP A 58 -5.27 -3.10 6.43
C TRP A 58 -4.02 -3.76 7.02
N VAL A 59 -3.60 -3.35 8.22
CA VAL A 59 -2.52 -3.98 9.00
C VAL A 59 -2.83 -5.45 9.29
N GLY A 60 -4.09 -5.78 9.61
CA GLY A 60 -4.52 -7.16 9.85
C GLY A 60 -4.54 -8.05 8.59
N GLN A 61 -4.71 -7.46 7.41
CA GLN A 61 -4.77 -8.16 6.13
C GLN A 61 -3.41 -8.26 5.44
N GLN A 62 -2.58 -7.23 5.56
CA GLN A 62 -1.26 -7.14 4.96
C GLN A 62 -0.23 -7.87 5.79
N TYR A 63 0.29 -8.98 5.25
CA TYR A 63 1.61 -9.61 5.44
C TYR A 63 2.37 -9.50 6.77
N LEU A 64 1.76 -9.14 7.91
CA LEU A 64 2.39 -9.19 9.24
C LEU A 64 2.66 -10.62 9.72
N THR A 65 2.31 -11.63 8.92
CA THR A 65 2.85 -12.98 9.08
C THR A 65 4.31 -13.09 8.63
N ASP A 66 4.80 -12.19 7.77
CA ASP A 66 6.22 -12.06 7.50
C ASP A 66 6.87 -11.21 8.61
N LYS A 67 7.36 -11.91 9.63
CA LYS A 67 8.07 -11.32 10.78
C LYS A 67 9.36 -10.58 10.39
N THR A 68 9.77 -10.61 9.13
CA THR A 68 11.00 -9.99 8.64
C THR A 68 10.75 -8.72 7.83
N ALA A 69 9.50 -8.41 7.50
CA ALA A 69 9.15 -7.17 6.82
C ALA A 69 9.53 -5.95 7.67
N ARG A 70 10.18 -4.97 7.05
CA ARG A 70 10.58 -3.71 7.69
C ARG A 70 9.80 -2.55 7.08
N VAL A 71 9.04 -1.86 7.93
CA VAL A 71 8.40 -0.59 7.60
C VAL A 71 9.30 0.53 8.14
N GLU A 72 9.83 1.35 7.24
CA GLU A 72 10.67 2.49 7.59
C GLU A 72 9.92 3.79 7.26
N ARG A 73 9.95 4.74 8.19
CA ARG A 73 9.38 6.08 7.96
C ARG A 73 10.35 6.86 7.08
N PHE A 74 9.91 7.24 5.89
CA PHE A 74 10.68 8.11 5.01
C PHE A 74 10.47 9.57 5.41
N GLU A 75 11.55 10.32 5.59
CA GLU A 75 11.52 11.77 5.80
C GLU A 75 12.08 12.47 4.55
N LEU A 76 11.28 13.38 3.98
CA LEU A 76 11.62 14.19 2.81
C LEU A 76 12.47 15.42 3.20
#